data_AF-A0A9P8FCK9-F1
#
_entry.id   AF-A0A9P8FCK9-F1
#
_cell.length_a   1.000
_cell.length_b   1.000
_cell.length_c   1.000
_cell.angle_alpha   90.00
_cell.angle_beta   90.00
_cell.angle_gamma   90.00
#
_symmetry.space_group_name_H-M   'P 1'
#
loop_
_entity.id
_entity.type
_entity.pdbx_description
1 polymer ?
#
loop_
_entity_poly.entity_id
_entity_poly.type
_entity_poly.pdbx_seq_one_letter_code
_entity_poly.pdbx_strand_id
1 'polypeptide(L)'
;MLPDAKLERYLKRVNVEEAAAQNSINIMATGGDKTEKLLKRMEKDGYVIKIRDNSSGEETVEWYVGPRGRTEIGDTGVRGMVKQVYGEVEDPAELERALERSLGANEVPKRREEQAAQSQKKGRRRRTEAQDEGDSSDGGSDSD
;
A
#
# COMPACT_ATOMS: atom_id res chain seq x y z
N MET A 1 -10.03 -0.31 8.43
CA MET A 1 -9.31 -1.61 8.44
C MET A 1 -9.90 -2.54 7.37
N LEU A 2 -9.06 -3.26 6.62
CA LEU A 2 -9.48 -4.24 5.60
C LEU A 2 -8.66 -5.55 5.69
N PRO A 3 -9.28 -6.72 5.95
CA PRO A 3 -8.59 -8.01 5.90
C PRO A 3 -8.02 -8.35 4.52
N ASP A 4 -6.89 -9.05 4.49
CA ASP A 4 -6.15 -9.41 3.26
C ASP A 4 -7.03 -10.13 2.23
N ALA A 5 -7.74 -11.18 2.64
CA ALA A 5 -8.63 -11.93 1.75
C ALA A 5 -9.77 -11.07 1.14
N LYS A 6 -10.21 -10.02 1.85
CA LYS A 6 -11.21 -9.08 1.30
C LYS A 6 -10.57 -8.14 0.27
N LEU A 7 -9.36 -7.66 0.54
CA LEU A 7 -8.59 -6.83 -0.39
C LEU A 7 -8.36 -7.58 -1.71
N GLU A 8 -7.83 -8.80 -1.66
CA GLU A 8 -7.57 -9.62 -2.85
C GLU A 8 -8.83 -9.82 -3.69
N ARG A 9 -9.94 -10.16 -3.02
CA ARG A 9 -11.23 -10.34 -3.68
C ARG A 9 -11.71 -9.06 -4.37
N TYR A 10 -11.50 -7.88 -3.77
CA TYR A 10 -11.87 -6.61 -4.39
C TYR A 10 -10.98 -6.30 -5.59
N LEU A 11 -9.65 -6.45 -5.46
CA LEU A 11 -8.70 -6.23 -6.56
C LEU A 11 -8.97 -7.15 -7.76
N LYS A 12 -9.37 -8.40 -7.50
CA LYS A 12 -9.77 -9.35 -8.55
C LYS A 12 -11.06 -8.94 -9.28
N ARG A 13 -12.05 -8.39 -8.57
CA ARG A 13 -13.33 -7.95 -9.17
C ARG A 13 -13.18 -6.74 -10.08
N VAL A 14 -12.30 -5.81 -9.74
CA VAL A 14 -12.03 -4.61 -10.56
C VAL A 14 -10.98 -4.87 -11.64
N ASN A 15 -10.64 -6.13 -11.89
CA ASN A 15 -9.67 -6.57 -12.89
C ASN A 15 -8.37 -5.74 -12.83
N VAL A 16 -7.91 -5.43 -11.62
CA VAL A 16 -6.73 -4.58 -11.41
C VAL A 16 -5.50 -5.18 -12.07
N GLU A 17 -5.44 -6.50 -12.25
CA GLU A 17 -4.38 -7.17 -13.01
C GLU A 17 -4.33 -6.72 -14.48
N GLU A 18 -5.47 -6.43 -15.11
CA GLU A 18 -5.56 -5.97 -16.50
C GLU A 18 -5.42 -4.44 -16.62
N ALA A 19 -6.04 -3.67 -15.72
CA ALA A 19 -5.90 -2.20 -15.67
C ALA A 19 -4.48 -1.76 -15.31
N ALA A 20 -3.80 -2.52 -14.45
CA ALA A 20 -2.37 -2.37 -14.18
C ALA A 20 -1.51 -2.48 -15.45
N ALA A 21 -1.89 -3.37 -16.36
CA ALA A 21 -1.12 -3.65 -17.56
C ALA A 21 -1.18 -2.51 -18.61
N GLN A 22 -2.19 -1.62 -18.57
CA GLN A 22 -2.45 -0.67 -19.66
C GLN A 22 -2.14 0.81 -19.36
N ASN A 23 -2.20 1.28 -18.10
CA ASN A 23 -2.03 2.71 -17.80
C ASN A 23 -0.65 3.02 -17.22
N SER A 24 -0.04 4.12 -17.69
CA SER A 24 1.26 4.70 -17.35
C SER A 24 1.37 5.31 -15.94
N ILE A 25 0.81 4.64 -14.93
CA ILE A 25 1.48 4.50 -13.63
C ILE A 25 2.30 3.23 -13.80
N ASN A 26 3.59 3.14 -13.44
CA ASN A 26 4.37 1.90 -13.62
C ASN A 26 3.77 0.70 -12.83
N ILE A 27 2.68 0.11 -13.34
CA ILE A 27 2.06 -1.13 -12.88
C ILE A 27 2.27 -2.19 -13.99
N MET A 28 3.42 -2.14 -14.67
CA MET A 28 3.77 -3.10 -15.69
C MET A 28 4.07 -4.47 -15.08
N ALA A 29 3.06 -5.33 -15.13
CA ALA A 29 3.01 -6.56 -15.92
C ALA A 29 2.13 -7.66 -15.23
N THR A 30 1.91 -8.78 -15.90
CA THR A 30 1.08 -9.97 -15.59
C THR A 30 1.38 -10.78 -14.28
N GLY A 31 0.33 -11.13 -13.52
CA GLY A 31 0.37 -12.19 -12.48
C GLY A 31 0.65 -11.70 -11.05
N GLY A 32 0.09 -12.39 -10.05
CA GLY A 32 -0.01 -12.02 -8.61
C GLY A 32 1.21 -11.37 -7.95
N ASP A 33 2.44 -11.65 -8.43
CA ASP A 33 3.67 -10.94 -8.06
C ASP A 33 3.62 -9.41 -8.23
N LYS A 34 2.76 -8.91 -9.12
CA LYS A 34 2.78 -7.51 -9.60
C LYS A 34 1.91 -6.64 -8.72
N THR A 35 0.74 -7.15 -8.35
CA THR A 35 -0.12 -6.56 -7.32
C THR A 35 0.59 -6.49 -5.98
N GLU A 36 1.32 -7.55 -5.58
CA GLU A 36 2.12 -7.51 -4.37
C GLU A 36 3.26 -6.48 -4.43
N LYS A 37 3.96 -6.38 -5.57
CA LYS A 37 5.02 -5.37 -5.76
C LYS A 37 4.46 -3.95 -5.68
N LEU A 38 3.28 -3.72 -6.26
CA LEU A 38 2.57 -2.44 -6.16
C LEU A 38 2.22 -2.13 -4.70
N LEU A 39 1.59 -3.07 -3.99
CA LEU A 39 1.22 -2.88 -2.59
C LEU A 39 2.44 -2.60 -1.71
N LYS A 40 3.56 -3.32 -1.92
CA LYS A 40 4.84 -3.04 -1.24
C LYS A 40 5.37 -1.65 -1.54
N ARG A 41 5.25 -1.18 -2.79
CA ARG A 41 5.62 0.20 -3.17
C ARG A 41 4.70 1.22 -2.50
N MET A 42 3.39 1.01 -2.52
CA MET A 42 2.41 1.89 -1.87
C MET A 42 2.62 1.94 -0.36
N GLU A 43 3.02 0.82 0.25
CA GLU A 43 3.40 0.76 1.66
C GLU A 43 4.66 1.59 1.94
N LYS A 44 5.68 1.49 1.07
CA LYS A 44 6.91 2.28 1.16
C LYS A 44 6.66 3.78 0.97
N ASP A 45 5.75 4.15 0.08
CA ASP A 45 5.41 5.54 -0.22
C ASP A 45 4.42 6.13 0.81
N GLY A 46 3.90 5.30 1.75
CA GLY A 46 3.05 5.72 2.86
C GLY A 46 1.56 5.85 2.52
N TYR A 47 1.12 5.26 1.41
CA TYR A 47 -0.29 5.24 1.00
C TYR A 47 -1.11 4.16 1.71
N VAL A 48 -0.49 3.02 2.02
CA VAL A 48 -1.12 1.92 2.76
C VAL A 48 -0.23 1.44 3.90
N ILE A 49 -0.83 0.80 4.89
CA ILE A 49 -0.12 0.16 6.00
C ILE A 49 -0.57 -1.30 6.05
N LYS A 50 0.39 -2.23 6.02
CA LYS A 50 0.16 -3.65 6.26
C LYS A 50 0.51 -3.97 7.72
N ILE A 51 -0.44 -4.51 8.46
CA ILE A 51 -0.23 -5.01 9.82
C ILE A 51 -0.41 -6.52 9.79
N ARG A 52 0.64 -7.24 10.21
CA ARG A 52 0.62 -8.68 10.43
C ARG A 52 0.60 -8.94 11.93
N ASP A 53 -0.43 -9.63 12.39
CA ASP A 53 -0.57 -10.04 13.78
C ASP A 53 -0.53 -11.57 13.84
N ASN A 54 0.35 -12.11 14.69
CA ASN A 54 0.51 -13.55 14.94
C ASN A 54 0.39 -13.85 16.45
N SER A 55 -0.17 -12.92 17.23
CA SER A 55 -0.28 -13.07 18.69
C SER A 55 -1.27 -14.14 19.13
N SER A 56 -2.24 -14.50 18.27
CA SER A 56 -3.26 -15.52 18.54
C SER A 56 -2.89 -16.93 18.06
N GLY A 57 -1.73 -17.11 17.42
CA GLY A 57 -1.34 -18.36 16.76
C GLY A 57 -1.91 -18.54 15.34
N GLU A 58 -2.79 -17.64 14.90
CA GLU A 58 -3.24 -17.51 13.51
C GLU A 58 -2.62 -16.26 12.89
N GLU A 59 -2.00 -16.40 11.71
CA GLU A 59 -1.48 -15.24 10.98
C GLU A 59 -2.65 -14.43 10.40
N THR A 60 -2.92 -13.28 10.99
CA THR A 60 -3.90 -12.33 10.48
C THR A 60 -3.21 -11.15 9.83
N VAL A 61 -3.69 -10.78 8.64
CA VAL A 61 -3.16 -9.66 7.87
C VAL A 61 -4.26 -8.64 7.64
N GLU A 62 -3.98 -7.41 8.08
CA GLU A 62 -4.89 -6.28 8.00
C GLU A 62 -4.24 -5.12 7.24
N TRP A 63 -5.01 -4.49 6.36
CA TRP A 63 -4.62 -3.32 5.59
C TRP A 63 -5.34 -2.07 6.07
N TYR A 64 -4.61 -0.96 6.09
CA TYR A 64 -5.12 0.35 6.45
C TYR A 64 -4.64 1.40 5.46
N VAL A 65 -5.34 2.54 5.42
CA VAL A 65 -4.87 3.70 4.66
C VAL A 65 -3.80 4.42 5.47
N GLY A 66 -2.64 4.60 4.84
CA GLY A 66 -1.48 5.26 5.44
C GLY A 66 -1.63 6.80 5.49
N PRO A 67 -0.73 7.50 6.19
CA PRO A 67 -0.83 8.93 6.44
C PRO A 67 -0.89 9.74 5.14
N ARG A 68 -0.08 9.36 4.13
CA ARG A 68 -0.04 10.05 2.84
C ARG A 68 -1.35 9.87 2.08
N GLY A 69 -1.92 8.67 2.11
CA GLY A 69 -3.23 8.40 1.51
C GLY A 69 -4.35 9.23 2.12
N ARG A 70 -4.34 9.42 3.45
CA ARG A 70 -5.32 10.28 4.13
C ARG A 70 -5.12 11.76 3.81
N THR A 71 -3.88 12.24 3.76
CA THR A 71 -3.60 13.66 3.51
C THR A 71 -3.83 14.07 2.06
N GLU A 72 -3.41 13.24 1.09
CA GLU A 72 -3.47 13.60 -0.33
C GLU A 72 -4.86 13.39 -0.94
N ILE A 73 -5.59 12.35 -0.51
CA ILE A 73 -6.91 12.01 -1.05
C ILE A 73 -8.01 12.56 -0.13
N GLY A 74 -7.90 12.26 1.17
CA GLY A 74 -8.89 12.62 2.17
C GLY A 74 -10.28 12.00 1.92
N ASP A 75 -11.19 12.25 2.86
CA ASP A 75 -12.56 11.75 2.78
C ASP A 75 -13.32 12.34 1.58
N THR A 76 -13.05 13.60 1.26
CA THR A 76 -13.66 14.31 0.14
C THR A 76 -13.23 13.72 -1.20
N GLY A 77 -11.95 13.36 -1.37
CA GLY A 77 -11.46 12.74 -2.60
C GLY A 77 -12.08 11.36 -2.83
N VAL A 78 -12.17 10.54 -1.77
CA VAL A 78 -12.84 9.24 -1.85
C VAL A 78 -14.32 9.41 -2.19
N ARG A 79 -15.02 10.34 -1.53
CA ARG A 79 -16.45 10.63 -1.80
C ARG A 79 -16.66 11.08 -3.25
N GLY A 80 -15.80 11.96 -3.77
CA GLY A 80 -15.84 12.40 -5.16
C GLY A 80 -15.65 11.25 -6.15
N MET A 81 -14.67 10.37 -5.91
CA MET A 81 -14.44 9.19 -6.73
C MET A 81 -15.65 8.26 -6.75
N VAL A 82 -16.22 7.93 -5.58
CA VAL A 82 -17.36 7.01 -5.51
C VAL A 82 -18.59 7.61 -6.20
N LYS A 83 -18.84 8.91 -6.04
CA LYS A 83 -19.92 9.60 -6.75
C LYS A 83 -19.69 9.64 -8.26
N GLN A 84 -18.45 9.75 -8.72
CA GLN A 84 -18.16 9.71 -10.16
C GLN A 84 -18.42 8.32 -10.76
N VAL A 85 -18.13 7.24 -10.01
CA VAL A 85 -18.27 5.85 -10.50
C VAL A 85 -19.68 5.31 -10.31
N TYR A 86 -20.35 5.67 -9.21
CA TYR A 86 -21.64 5.14 -8.80
C TYR A 86 -22.73 6.22 -8.67
N GLY A 87 -22.54 7.44 -9.16
CA GLY A 87 -23.46 8.55 -8.94
C GLY A 87 -24.83 8.43 -9.62
N GLU A 88 -24.96 7.54 -10.60
CA GLU A 88 -26.22 7.27 -11.31
C GLU A 88 -27.05 6.13 -10.68
N VAL A 89 -26.74 5.73 -9.44
CA VAL A 89 -27.54 4.72 -8.73
C VAL A 89 -28.94 5.22 -8.41
N GLU A 90 -29.91 4.29 -8.36
CA GLU A 90 -31.32 4.57 -8.10
C GLU A 90 -31.57 5.28 -6.76
N ASP A 91 -30.75 5.02 -5.74
CA ASP A 91 -30.81 5.70 -4.44
C ASP A 91 -29.46 6.37 -4.07
N PRO A 92 -29.29 7.65 -4.43
CA PRO A 92 -28.11 8.43 -4.03
C PRO A 92 -27.99 8.64 -2.51
N ALA A 93 -29.10 8.59 -1.77
CA ALA A 93 -29.09 8.78 -0.32
C ALA A 93 -28.61 7.53 0.41
N GLU A 94 -28.94 6.33 -0.09
CA GLU A 94 -28.37 5.08 0.41
C GLU A 94 -26.85 5.03 0.19
N LEU A 95 -26.39 5.45 -1.00
CA LEU A 95 -24.96 5.53 -1.32
C LEU A 95 -24.23 6.46 -0.36
N GLU A 96 -24.80 7.64 -0.06
CA GLU A 96 -24.19 8.59 0.88
C GLU A 96 -24.11 8.02 2.30
N ARG A 97 -25.17 7.35 2.78
CA ARG A 97 -25.16 6.69 4.09
C ARG A 97 -24.15 5.55 4.15
N ALA A 98 -23.98 4.79 3.06
CA ALA A 98 -22.98 3.74 2.97
C ALA A 98 -21.55 4.30 3.00
N LEU A 99 -21.33 5.44 2.34
CA LEU A 99 -20.05 6.16 2.36
C LEU A 99 -19.70 6.66 3.76
N GLU A 100 -20.66 7.27 4.47
CA GLU A 100 -20.45 7.74 5.84
C GLU A 100 -20.09 6.61 6.80
N ARG A 101 -20.79 5.47 6.71
CA ARG A 101 -20.45 4.27 7.50
C ARG A 101 -19.05 3.74 7.19
N SER A 102 -18.58 3.88 5.95
CA SER A 102 -17.31 3.30 5.50
C SER A 102 -16.10 4.18 5.84
N LEU A 103 -16.24 5.51 5.73
CA LEU A 103 -15.14 6.45 5.98
C LEU A 103 -14.76 6.52 7.47
N GLY A 104 -15.73 6.42 8.38
CA GLY A 104 -15.49 6.47 9.83
C GLY A 104 -14.75 5.26 10.42
N ALA A 105 -14.54 4.19 9.66
CA ALA A 105 -14.03 2.90 10.17
C ALA A 105 -12.52 2.69 9.97
N ASN A 106 -11.77 3.72 9.55
CA ASN A 106 -10.38 3.56 9.09
C ASN A 106 -9.31 4.18 10.00
N GLU A 107 -9.54 4.19 11.31
CA GLU A 107 -8.50 4.54 12.26
C GLU A 107 -7.52 3.38 12.42
N VAL A 108 -6.22 3.68 12.31
CA VAL A 108 -5.16 2.73 12.67
C VAL A 108 -4.89 2.96 14.15
N PRO A 109 -4.88 1.92 15.00
CA PRO A 109 -4.46 2.09 16.38
C PRO A 109 -3.03 2.65 16.41
N LYS A 110 -2.81 3.81 17.05
CA LYS A 110 -1.50 4.51 17.08
C LYS A 110 -0.31 3.60 17.41
N ARG A 111 -0.50 2.62 18.33
CA ARG A 111 0.52 1.62 18.67
C ARG A 111 0.93 0.72 17.50
N ARG A 112 -0.02 0.32 16.65
CA ARG A 112 0.24 -0.53 15.48
C ARG A 112 0.86 0.26 14.32
N GLU A 113 0.52 1.54 14.20
CA GLU A 113 1.13 2.46 13.22
C GLU A 113 2.62 2.70 13.52
N GLU A 114 2.98 2.94 14.78
CA GLU A 114 4.37 3.10 15.22
C GLU A 114 5.21 1.83 14.99
N GLN A 115 4.65 0.65 15.24
CA GLN A 115 5.31 -0.63 14.99
C GLN A 115 5.58 -0.87 13.50
N ALA A 116 4.62 -0.53 12.63
CA ALA A 116 4.79 -0.58 11.18
C ALA A 116 5.82 0.45 10.68
N ALA A 117 5.84 1.66 11.23
CA ALA A 117 6.83 2.68 10.88
C ALA A 117 8.27 2.33 11.34
N GLN A 118 8.42 1.63 12.48
CA GLN A 118 9.72 1.20 13.00
C GLN A 118 10.32 0.04 12.20
N SER A 119 9.51 -0.94 11.75
CA SER A 119 9.99 -2.04 10.91
C SER A 119 10.54 -1.54 9.57
N GLN A 120 9.91 -0.52 8.97
CA GLN A 120 10.39 0.12 7.73
C GLN A 120 11.71 0.89 7.90
N LYS A 121 11.92 1.60 9.02
CA LYS A 121 13.18 2.32 9.29
C LYS A 121 14.38 1.38 9.49
N LYS A 122 14.16 0.19 10.07
CA LYS A 122 15.23 -0.81 10.28
C LYS A 122 15.74 -1.42 8.98
N GLY A 123 14.87 -1.58 7.97
CA GLY A 123 15.25 -2.05 6.63
C GLY A 123 16.11 -1.05 5.84
N ARG A 124 15.90 0.25 6.05
CA ARG A 124 16.66 1.31 5.36
C ARG A 124 18.12 1.39 5.83
N ARG A 125 18.41 1.11 7.11
CA ARG A 125 19.78 1.13 7.66
C ARG A 125 20.67 0.01 7.11
N ARG A 126 20.15 -1.21 7.00
CA ARG A 126 20.90 -2.37 6.48
C ARG A 126 21.34 -2.23 5.02
N ARG A 127 20.62 -1.46 4.20
CA ARG A 127 20.97 -1.26 2.78
C ARG A 127 22.10 -0.26 2.59
N THR A 128 22.29 0.67 3.53
CA THR A 128 23.37 1.66 3.45
C THR A 128 24.71 1.05 3.86
N GLU A 129 24.71 0.12 4.83
CA GLU A 129 25.94 -0.56 5.29
C GLU A 129 26.50 -1.55 4.27
N ALA A 130 25.65 -2.22 3.47
CA ALA A 130 26.10 -3.20 2.48
C ALA A 130 26.66 -2.59 1.18
N GLN A 131 26.62 -1.26 1.02
CA GLN A 131 27.01 -0.57 -0.21
C GLN A 131 28.35 0.17 -0.08
N ASP A 132 28.95 0.20 1.11
CA ASP A 132 30.21 0.92 1.42
C ASP A 132 31.46 0.00 1.45
N GLU A 133 31.29 -1.33 1.34
CA GLU A 133 32.43 -2.28 1.37
C GLU A 133 32.81 -2.87 0.00
N GLY A 134 32.37 -2.25 -1.09
CA GLY A 134 32.44 -2.84 -2.44
C GLY A 134 33.36 -2.17 -3.46
N ASP A 135 34.14 -1.15 -3.12
CA ASP A 135 34.97 -0.42 -4.09
C ASP A 135 36.36 -0.08 -3.55
N SER A 136 37.26 -1.07 -3.56
CA SER A 136 38.70 -0.87 -3.33
C SER A 136 39.49 -1.99 -4.03
N SER A 137 39.33 -2.12 -5.34
CA SER A 137 40.32 -2.80 -6.17
C SER A 137 40.21 -2.33 -7.61
N ASP A 138 41.07 -1.38 -8.01
CA ASP A 138 41.95 -1.49 -9.18
C ASP A 138 42.60 -0.13 -9.52
N GLY A 139 43.90 -0.13 -9.90
CA GLY A 139 44.50 0.99 -10.63
C GLY A 139 45.96 1.39 -10.37
N GLY A 140 46.92 0.59 -10.86
CA GLY A 140 48.23 1.01 -11.45
C GLY A 140 49.35 1.53 -10.52
N SER A 141 50.65 1.51 -10.84
CA SER A 141 51.46 1.05 -11.99
C SER A 141 52.96 1.26 -11.65
N ASP A 142 53.84 0.39 -12.16
CA ASP A 142 55.30 0.53 -12.43
C ASP A 142 56.33 1.03 -11.38
N SER A 143 57.40 0.23 -11.20
CA SER A 143 58.83 0.57 -11.45
C SER A 143 59.80 -0.24 -10.58
N ASP A 144 60.54 -1.19 -11.19
CA ASP A 144 62.01 -1.20 -11.39
C ASP A 144 62.49 -2.55 -11.95
#